data_AF-A0A930DM50-F1
#
_entry.id   AF-A0A930DM50-F1
#
_cell.length_a   1.000
_cell.length_b   1.000
_cell.length_c   1.000
_cell.angle_alpha   90.00
_cell.angle_beta   90.00
_cell.angle_gamma   90.00
#
_symmetry.space_group_name_H-M   'P 1'
#
loop_
_entity.id
_entity.type
_entity.pdbx_description
1 polymer ?
#
loop_
_entity_poly.entity_id
_entity_poly.type
_entity_poly.pdbx_seq_one_letter_code
_entity_poly.pdbx_strand_id
1 'polypeptide(L)' 'MDIYGKKRNEVLAETVIKGLKSRNMTGYYAKDKEEALKLALELIPKGSSIS' A
#
# COMPACT_ATOMS: atom_id res chain seq x y z
N MET A 1 -4.76 -11.20 -14.52
CA MET A 1 -4.53 -11.38 -13.07
C MET A 1 -5.77 -12.03 -12.48
N ASP A 2 -5.67 -13.31 -12.13
CA ASP A 2 -6.79 -14.13 -11.65
C ASP A 2 -7.54 -13.46 -10.50
N ILE A 3 -8.88 -13.42 -10.62
CA ILE A 3 -9.79 -12.74 -9.68
C ILE A 3 -9.59 -13.24 -8.24
N TYR A 4 -9.29 -14.52 -8.10
CA TYR A 4 -8.98 -15.19 -6.83
C TYR A 4 -7.63 -14.74 -6.24
N GLY A 5 -6.63 -14.45 -7.09
CA GLY A 5 -5.33 -13.96 -6.66
C GLY A 5 -5.42 -12.55 -6.05
N LYS A 6 -6.23 -11.67 -6.64
CA LYS A 6 -6.46 -10.31 -6.12
C LYS A 6 -7.10 -10.34 -4.73
N LYS A 7 -8.17 -11.13 -4.55
CA LYS A 7 -8.89 -11.24 -3.26
C LYS A 7 -8.03 -11.86 -2.16
N ARG A 8 -7.21 -12.86 -2.48
CA ARG A 8 -6.25 -13.42 -1.51
C ARG A 8 -5.24 -12.39 -1.04
N ASN A 9 -4.69 -11.60 -1.98
CA ASN A 9 -3.66 -10.62 -1.67
C ASN A 9 -4.22 -9.47 -0.81
N GLU A 10 -5.48 -9.07 -1.01
CA GLU A 10 -6.16 -8.07 -0.18
C GLU A 10 -6.23 -8.54 1.30
N VAL A 11 -6.70 -9.76 1.54
CA VAL A 11 -6.80 -10.33 2.90
C VAL A 11 -5.42 -10.52 3.55
N LEU A 12 -4.42 -10.97 2.78
CA LEU A 12 -3.05 -11.11 3.29
C LEU A 12 -2.42 -9.75 3.63
N ALA A 13 -2.73 -8.72 2.85
CA ALA A 13 -2.22 -7.37 3.10
C ALA A 13 -2.72 -6.82 4.43
N GLU A 14 -3.98 -7.09 4.84
CA GLU A 14 -4.49 -6.67 6.15
C GLU A 14 -3.64 -7.19 7.31
N THR A 15 -3.15 -8.43 7.22
CA THR A 15 -2.28 -9.03 8.25
C THR A 15 -0.94 -8.29 8.32
N VAL A 16 -0.34 -7.98 7.17
CA VAL A 16 0.91 -7.22 7.10
C VAL A 16 0.74 -5.80 7.63
N ILE A 17 -0.34 -5.12 7.23
CA ILE A 17 -0.67 -3.75 7.67
C ILE A 17 -0.87 -3.72 9.19
N LYS A 18 -1.56 -4.70 9.76
CA LYS A 18 -1.71 -4.83 11.21
C LYS A 18 -0.37 -5.01 11.91
N GLY A 19 0.53 -5.82 11.34
CA GLY A 19 1.90 -6.01 11.84
C GLY A 19 2.72 -4.72 11.80
N LEU A 20 2.65 -3.95 10.71
CA LEU A 20 3.29 -2.64 10.58
C LEU A 20 2.75 -1.65 11.62
N LYS A 21 1.42 -1.59 11.79
CA LYS A 21 0.77 -0.72 12.78
C LYS A 21 1.23 -1.03 14.20
N SER A 22 1.42 -2.30 14.54
CA SER A 22 1.96 -2.71 15.85
C SER A 22 3.38 -2.20 16.11
N ARG A 23 4.13 -1.87 15.05
CA ARG A 23 5.48 -1.29 15.11
C ARG A 23 5.47 0.23 14.94
N ASN A 24 4.30 0.86 15.09
CA ASN A 24 4.11 2.29 14.88
C ASN A 24 4.42 2.75 13.44
N MET A 25 4.30 1.83 12.46
CA MET A 25 4.47 2.10 11.03
C MET A 25 3.13 2.06 10.30
N THR A 26 3.01 2.83 9.23
CA THR A 26 1.84 2.84 8.35
C THR A 26 2.10 1.98 7.11
N GLY A 27 1.13 1.14 6.75
CA GLY A 27 1.18 0.32 5.53
C GLY A 27 -0.10 0.49 4.71
N TYR A 28 0.02 0.44 3.40
CA TYR A 28 -1.09 0.62 2.46
C TYR A 28 -1.08 -0.49 1.42
N TYR A 29 -2.25 -1.05 1.14
CA TYR A 29 -2.44 -2.01 0.05
C TYR A 29 -2.91 -1.26 -1.20
N ALA A 30 -2.34 -1.58 -2.35
CA ALA A 30 -2.77 -1.09 -3.65
C ALA A 30 -3.04 -2.29 -4.56
N LYS A 31 -4.23 -2.35 -5.17
CA LYS A 31 -4.64 -3.50 -5.97
C LYS A 31 -4.02 -3.49 -7.36
N ASP A 32 -3.81 -2.30 -7.90
CA ASP A 32 -3.32 -2.06 -9.24
C ASP A 32 -2.27 -0.93 -9.24
N LYS A 33 -1.47 -0.85 -10.30
CA LYS A 33 -0.34 0.10 -10.41
C LYS A 33 -0.79 1.56 -10.27
N GLU A 34 -1.97 1.89 -10.78
CA GLU A 34 -2.51 3.26 -10.73
C GLU A 34 -2.87 3.67 -9.29
N GLU A 35 -3.47 2.77 -8.50
CA GLU A 35 -3.73 3.02 -7.08
C GLU A 35 -2.43 3.18 -6.30
N ALA A 36 -1.42 2.36 -6.60
CA ALA A 36 -0.11 2.47 -5.96
C ALA A 36 0.55 3.84 -6.25
N LEU A 37 0.47 4.29 -7.50
CA LEU A 37 0.98 5.61 -7.89
C LEU A 37 0.23 6.74 -7.19
N LYS A 38 -1.11 6.67 -7.14
CA LYS A 38 -1.92 7.69 -6.48
C LYS A 38 -1.59 7.76 -4.98
N LEU A 39 -1.57 6.62 -4.29
CA LEU A 39 -1.22 6.55 -2.87
C LEU A 39 0.18 7.10 -2.60
N ALA A 40 1.18 6.74 -3.43
CA ALA A 40 2.53 7.27 -3.28
C ALA A 40 2.55 8.80 -3.40
N LEU A 41 1.86 9.36 -4.39
CA LEU A 41 1.78 10.81 -4.58
C LEU A 41 1.03 11.52 -3.46
N GLU A 42 -0.01 10.91 -2.89
CA GLU A 42 -0.73 11.46 -1.73
C GLU A 42 0.11 11.44 -0.44
N LEU A 43 0.99 10.45 -0.29
CA LEU A 43 1.86 10.30 0.88
C LEU A 43 3.11 11.19 0.82
N ILE A 44 3.58 11.55 -0.39
CA ILE A 44 4.75 12.40 -0.57
C ILE A 44 4.36 13.86 -0.33
N PRO A 45 4.98 14.57 0.63
CA PRO A 45 4.69 15.98 0.84
C PRO A 45 5.12 16.82 -0.37
N LYS A 46 4.33 17.86 -0.68
CA LYS A 46 4.62 18.78 -1.78
C LYS A 46 6.02 19.39 -1.61
N GLY A 47 6.84 19.33 -2.65
CA GLY A 47 8.21 19.84 -2.65
C GLY A 47 9.28 18.84 -2.21
N SER A 48 8.92 17.58 -1.96
CA SER A 48 9.90 16.51 -1.73
C SER A 48 10.69 16.23 -3.01
N SER A 49 12.02 16.21 -2.90
CA SER A 49 12.93 15.82 -3.97
C SER A 49 14.03 14.93 -3.39
N ILE A 50 14.45 13.93 -4.15
CA ILE A 50 15.59 13.07 -3.82
C ILE A 50 16.74 13.54 -4.70
N SER A 51 17.88 13.90 -4.11
CA SER A 51 19.11 14.32 -4.83
C SER A 51 20.10 13.17 -4.93
#